data_AF-A0A5C7LV68-F1
#
_entry.id   AF-A0A5C7LV68-F1
#
_cell.length_a   1.000
_cell.length_b   1.000
_cell.length_c   1.000
_cell.angle_alpha   90.00
_cell.angle_beta   90.00
_cell.angle_gamma   90.00
#
_symmetry.space_group_name_H-M   'P 1'
#
loop_
_entity.id
_entity.type
_entity.pdbx_description
1 polymer ?
#
loop_
_entity_poly.entity_id
_entity_poly.type
_entity_poly.pdbx_seq_one_letter_code
_entity_poly.pdbx_strand_id
1 'polypeptide(L)'
;MGYTIHAGNVAGISIVTVAVDLGSVAANTSEEETATVPGVKVGDLIVCMDSALSAGQVIAQARVSAANTVTLQVINTTAGAIDAGSRSMKFLVVRQDGADIGRVST
;
A
#
# COMPACT_ATOMS: atom_id res chain seq x y z
N MET A 1 19.17 -5.30 18.82
CA MET A 1 18.27 -5.43 17.65
C MET A 1 19.11 -5.42 16.39
N GLY A 2 19.07 -6.47 15.56
CA GLY A 2 19.78 -6.48 14.27
C GLY A 2 18.93 -5.82 13.18
N TYR A 3 19.56 -5.09 12.27
CA TYR A 3 18.92 -4.54 11.07
C TYR A 3 19.79 -4.80 9.84
N THR A 4 19.15 -4.80 8.67
CA THR A 4 19.78 -5.00 7.36
C THR A 4 19.61 -3.74 6.53
N ILE A 5 20.67 -3.29 5.88
CA ILE A 5 20.60 -2.20 4.90
C ILE A 5 20.70 -2.82 3.49
N HIS A 6 19.76 -2.47 2.61
CA HIS A 6 19.88 -2.69 1.18
C HIS A 6 20.28 -1.36 0.53
N ALA A 7 21.47 -1.29 -0.07
CA ALA A 7 21.92 -0.09 -0.79
C ALA A 7 21.53 -0.16 -2.27
N GLY A 8 21.14 0.98 -2.85
CA GLY A 8 20.88 1.14 -4.28
C GLY A 8 19.69 0.30 -4.78
N ASN A 9 18.49 0.86 -4.75
CA ASN A 9 17.30 0.19 -5.26
C ASN A 9 16.65 0.96 -6.43
N VAL A 10 17.44 1.33 -7.44
CA VAL A 10 16.89 2.13 -8.56
C VAL A 10 16.08 1.26 -9.52
N ALA A 11 16.50 0.01 -9.77
CA ALA A 11 15.81 -0.91 -10.68
C ALA A 11 14.59 -1.60 -10.05
N GLY A 12 14.59 -1.82 -8.72
CA GLY A 12 13.48 -2.45 -7.99
C GLY A 12 12.39 -1.48 -7.54
N ILE A 13 12.53 -0.17 -7.81
CA ILE A 13 11.47 0.82 -7.58
C ILE A 13 10.60 0.95 -8.82
N SER A 14 9.29 0.77 -8.66
CA SER A 14 8.32 0.95 -9.74
C SER A 14 7.06 1.65 -9.23
N ILE A 15 6.36 2.33 -10.14
CA ILE A 15 5.03 2.89 -9.89
C ILE A 15 4.03 2.07 -10.69
N VAL A 16 3.05 1.50 -10.01
CA VAL A 16 1.96 0.73 -10.60
C VAL A 16 0.66 1.50 -10.40
N THR A 17 -0.12 1.65 -11.46
CA THR A 17 -1.45 2.26 -11.41
C THR A 17 -2.49 1.20 -11.73
N VAL A 18 -3.44 0.98 -10.83
CA VAL A 18 -4.52 0.01 -11.01
C VAL A 18 -5.85 0.57 -10.53
N ALA A 19 -6.94 0.03 -11.07
CA ALA A 19 -8.28 0.29 -10.55
C ALA A 19 -8.49 -0.51 -9.25
N VAL A 20 -8.96 0.17 -8.21
CA VAL A 20 -9.29 -0.41 -6.90
C VAL A 20 -10.68 0.06 -6.51
N ASP A 21 -11.51 -0.88 -6.06
CA ASP A 21 -12.79 -0.56 -5.44
C ASP A 21 -12.59 -0.47 -3.93
N LEU A 22 -12.95 0.67 -3.32
CA LEU A 22 -12.76 0.91 -1.89
C LEU A 22 -14.03 0.69 -1.06
N GLY A 23 -15.12 0.24 -1.70
CA GLY A 23 -16.38 -0.05 -1.03
C GLY A 23 -16.98 1.16 -0.30
N SER A 24 -18.01 0.87 0.49
CA SER A 24 -18.67 1.83 1.37
C SER A 24 -18.22 1.60 2.81
N VAL A 25 -17.37 2.48 3.33
CA VAL A 25 -16.89 2.40 4.71
C VAL A 25 -17.84 3.14 5.66
N ALA A 26 -18.35 2.45 6.67
CA ALA A 26 -19.25 3.03 7.67
C ALA A 26 -18.60 4.18 8.47
N ALA A 27 -19.43 4.99 9.13
CA ALA A 27 -18.98 6.13 9.91
C ALA A 27 -18.08 5.70 11.09
N ASN A 28 -16.91 6.34 11.23
CA ASN A 28 -15.94 6.07 12.29
C ASN A 28 -15.43 4.62 12.37
N THR A 29 -15.42 3.90 11.23
CA THR A 29 -14.88 2.54 11.15
C THR A 29 -13.70 2.45 10.17
N SER A 30 -13.12 1.26 10.10
CA SER A 30 -12.14 0.91 9.08
C SER A 30 -12.49 -0.43 8.44
N GLU A 31 -12.22 -0.57 7.16
CA GLU A 31 -12.42 -1.80 6.40
C GLU A 31 -11.15 -2.18 5.63
N GLU A 32 -11.02 -3.46 5.33
CA GLU A 32 -9.92 -3.98 4.52
C GLU A 32 -10.39 -4.20 3.09
N GLU A 33 -9.70 -3.55 2.15
CA GLU A 33 -9.99 -3.64 0.73
C GLU A 33 -8.84 -4.31 -0.02
N THR A 34 -9.17 -4.98 -1.13
CA THR A 34 -8.17 -5.73 -1.91
C THR A 34 -7.97 -5.12 -3.29
N ALA A 35 -6.70 -4.91 -3.63
CA ALA A 35 -6.28 -4.42 -4.94
C ALA A 35 -5.43 -5.49 -5.64
N THR A 36 -5.76 -5.77 -6.90
CA THR A 36 -4.89 -6.57 -7.77
C THR A 36 -3.79 -5.69 -8.33
N VAL A 37 -2.56 -5.88 -7.85
CA VAL A 37 -1.37 -5.12 -8.29
C VAL A 37 -0.41 -6.09 -8.96
N PRO A 38 -0.39 -6.21 -10.30
CA PRO A 38 0.41 -7.21 -10.98
C PRO A 38 1.90 -7.06 -10.66
N GLY A 39 2.57 -8.20 -10.45
CA GLY A 39 4.01 -8.27 -10.27
C GLY A 39 4.50 -8.09 -8.84
N VAL A 40 3.66 -7.71 -7.87
CA VAL A 40 4.07 -7.64 -6.45
C VAL A 40 4.22 -9.03 -5.84
N LYS A 41 5.12 -9.15 -4.87
CA LYS A 41 5.42 -10.37 -4.11
C LYS A 41 5.43 -10.06 -2.62
N VAL A 42 5.09 -11.06 -1.81
CA VAL A 42 5.17 -10.94 -0.35
C VAL A 42 6.61 -10.55 0.03
N GLY A 43 6.74 -9.49 0.84
CA GLY A 43 8.03 -8.91 1.23
C GLY A 43 8.39 -7.62 0.50
N ASP A 44 7.71 -7.27 -0.61
CA ASP A 44 7.88 -5.94 -1.20
C ASP A 44 7.34 -4.87 -0.25
N LEU A 45 8.06 -3.75 -0.15
CA LEU A 45 7.54 -2.56 0.52
C LEU A 45 6.62 -1.81 -0.46
N ILE A 46 5.45 -1.39 0.03
CA ILE A 46 4.47 -0.70 -0.78
C ILE A 46 3.99 0.58 -0.11
N VAL A 47 3.90 1.65 -0.89
CA VAL A 47 3.28 2.91 -0.49
C VAL A 47 2.13 3.19 -1.44
N CYS A 48 0.93 3.33 -0.90
CA CYS A 48 -0.25 3.74 -1.65
C CYS A 48 -0.45 5.24 -1.45
N MET A 49 -0.59 5.99 -2.55
CA MET A 49 -1.03 7.38 -2.50
C MET A 49 -2.14 7.60 -3.52
N ASP A 50 -3.26 8.15 -3.04
CA ASP A 50 -4.36 8.60 -3.87
C ASP A 50 -4.57 10.11 -3.68
N SER A 51 -4.81 10.81 -4.78
CA SER A 51 -5.03 12.26 -4.78
C SER A 51 -6.50 12.64 -4.70
N ALA A 52 -7.42 11.67 -4.71
CA ALA A 52 -8.86 11.90 -4.84
C ALA A 52 -9.68 11.35 -3.66
N LEU A 53 -9.06 11.06 -2.51
CA LEU A 53 -9.79 10.61 -1.31
C LEU A 53 -10.81 11.68 -0.87
N SER A 54 -11.98 11.21 -0.47
CA SER A 54 -13.00 12.07 0.14
C SER A 54 -12.48 12.62 1.47
N ALA A 55 -12.92 13.82 1.85
CA ALA A 55 -12.53 14.39 3.14
C ALA A 55 -12.93 13.45 4.30
N GLY A 56 -11.97 13.15 5.17
CA GLY A 56 -12.14 12.18 6.27
C GLY A 56 -11.94 10.71 5.88
N GLN A 57 -11.67 10.40 4.61
CA GLN A 57 -11.24 9.08 4.18
C GLN A 57 -9.70 9.00 4.17
N VAL A 58 -9.14 7.93 4.73
CA VAL A 58 -7.68 7.75 4.85
C VAL A 58 -7.30 6.33 4.49
N ILE A 59 -6.23 6.16 3.71
CA ILE A 59 -5.55 4.88 3.55
C ILE A 59 -4.51 4.77 4.66
N ALA A 60 -4.82 4.01 5.71
CA ALA A 60 -3.98 3.92 6.90
C ALA A 60 -2.77 3.00 6.69
N GLN A 61 -2.97 1.92 5.95
CA GLN A 61 -1.92 0.96 5.63
C GLN A 61 -2.15 0.32 4.26
N ALA A 62 -1.06 0.00 3.57
CA ALA A 62 -1.06 -0.86 2.40
C ALA A 62 -0.03 -1.97 2.63
N ARG A 63 -0.39 -3.23 2.37
CA ARG A 63 0.52 -4.37 2.49
C ARG A 63 0.33 -5.36 1.35
N VAL A 64 1.41 -5.96 0.88
CA VAL A 64 1.32 -7.08 -0.07
C VAL A 64 0.94 -8.34 0.70
N SER A 65 -0.33 -8.74 0.62
CA SER A 65 -0.89 -9.88 1.37
C SER A 65 -0.69 -11.22 0.64
N ALA A 66 -0.57 -11.19 -0.68
CA ALA A 66 -0.23 -12.34 -1.51
C ALA A 66 0.44 -11.90 -2.81
N ALA A 67 0.91 -12.85 -3.61
CA ALA A 67 1.41 -12.55 -4.95
C ALA A 67 0.32 -11.85 -5.78
N ASN A 68 0.68 -10.72 -6.40
CA ASN A 68 -0.23 -9.84 -7.15
C ASN A 68 -1.37 -9.21 -6.34
N THR A 69 -1.33 -9.26 -5.00
CA THR A 69 -2.43 -8.80 -4.15
C THR A 69 -1.95 -7.86 -3.05
N VAL A 70 -2.60 -6.71 -2.96
CA VAL A 70 -2.37 -5.71 -1.92
C VAL A 70 -3.65 -5.56 -1.11
N THR A 71 -3.52 -5.60 0.22
CA THR A 71 -4.60 -5.27 1.14
C THR A 71 -4.40 -3.84 1.65
N LEU A 72 -5.45 -3.04 1.55
CA LEU A 72 -5.53 -1.66 2.00
C LEU A 72 -6.41 -1.60 3.25
N GLN A 73 -5.99 -0.86 4.26
CA GLN A 73 -6.89 -0.47 5.34
C GLN A 73 -7.42 0.93 5.04
N VAL A 74 -8.73 1.03 4.83
CA VAL A 74 -9.44 2.27 4.56
C VAL A 74 -10.17 2.70 5.83
N ILE A 75 -9.95 3.93 6.28
CA ILE A 75 -10.60 4.51 7.47
C ILE A 75 -11.55 5.62 7.00
N ASN A 76 -12.73 5.69 7.62
CA ASN A 76 -13.65 6.81 7.51
C ASN A 76 -13.80 7.49 8.87
N THR A 77 -13.39 8.76 8.98
CA THR A 77 -13.46 9.57 10.21
C THR A 77 -14.65 10.54 10.23
N THR A 78 -15.59 10.40 9.30
CA THR A 78 -16.77 11.26 9.21
C THR A 78 -17.97 10.67 9.95
N ALA A 79 -19.03 11.47 10.09
CA ALA A 79 -20.28 11.07 10.74
C ALA A 79 -21.23 10.25 9.83
N GLY A 80 -20.89 10.07 8.55
CA GLY A 80 -21.69 9.32 7.58
C GLY A 80 -20.84 8.27 6.85
N ALA A 81 -21.49 7.33 6.16
CA ALA A 81 -20.77 6.38 5.31
C ALA A 81 -20.15 7.10 4.10
N ILE A 82 -18.96 6.65 3.68
CA ILE A 82 -18.29 7.12 2.47
C ILE A 82 -18.20 5.95 1.50
N ASP A 83 -18.85 6.09 0.34
CA ASP A 83 -18.68 5.21 -0.80
C ASP A 83 -17.79 5.88 -1.84
N ALA A 84 -16.57 5.36 -1.98
CA ALA A 84 -15.58 5.91 -2.88
C ALA A 84 -15.61 5.29 -4.28
N GLY A 85 -16.30 4.14 -4.43
CA GLY A 85 -16.35 3.31 -5.63
C GLY A 85 -15.00 2.94 -6.22
N SER A 86 -15.03 2.44 -7.46
CA SER A 86 -13.83 2.10 -8.22
C SER A 86 -13.06 3.33 -8.69
N ARG A 87 -11.74 3.34 -8.48
CA ARG A 87 -10.85 4.45 -8.88
C ARG A 87 -9.44 3.98 -9.22
N SER A 88 -8.72 4.79 -9.98
CA SER A 88 -7.32 4.54 -10.30
C SER A 88 -6.40 5.02 -9.17
N MET A 89 -5.72 4.08 -8.51
CA MET A 89 -4.78 4.37 -7.41
C MET A 89 -3.34 4.09 -7.84
N LYS A 90 -2.40 4.84 -7.25
CA LYS A 90 -0.96 4.68 -7.51
C LYS A 90 -0.25 4.00 -6.33
N PHE A 91 0.55 3.00 -6.67
CA PHE A 91 1.36 2.24 -5.75
C PHE A 91 2.83 2.41 -6.10
N LEU A 92 3.61 2.95 -5.17
CA LEU A 92 5.06 2.85 -5.22
C LEU A 92 5.45 1.49 -4.65
N VAL A 93 6.02 0.64 -5.48
CA VAL A 93 6.53 -0.68 -5.09
C VAL A 93 8.04 -0.60 -5.01
N VAL A 94 8.59 -1.03 -3.89
CA VAL A 94 10.02 -1.07 -3.62
C VAL A 94 10.40 -2.52 -3.37
N ARG A 95 10.94 -3.16 -4.41
CA ARG A 95 11.47 -4.53 -4.33
C ARG A 95 12.93 -4.50 -3.94
N GLN A 96 13.34 -5.27 -2.95
CA GLN A 96 14.76 -5.38 -2.60
C GLN A 96 15.52 -6.07 -3.74
N ASP A 97 16.49 -5.36 -4.33
CA ASP A 97 17.32 -5.85 -5.46
C ASP A 97 18.81 -6.01 -5.07
N GLY A 98 19.20 -5.58 -3.86
CA GLY A 98 20.59 -5.57 -3.40
C GLY A 98 20.88 -6.62 -2.33
N ALA A 99 22.06 -7.24 -2.42
CA ALA A 99 22.62 -8.02 -1.33
C ALA A 99 22.78 -7.15 -0.06
N ASP A 100 22.53 -7.75 1.10
CA ASP A 100 22.70 -7.11 2.41
C ASP A 100 24.11 -6.53 2.53
N ILE A 101 24.23 -5.21 2.70
CA ILE A 101 25.56 -4.57 2.84
C ILE A 101 26.12 -4.64 4.27
N GLY A 102 25.55 -5.50 5.12
CA GLY A 102 26.05 -5.83 6.46
C GLY A 102 25.08 -5.55 7.60
N ARG A 103 25.41 -6.11 8.78
CA ARG A 103 24.80 -5.80 10.07
C ARG A 103 25.62 -4.69 10.74
N VAL A 104 25.01 -3.60 11.16
CA VAL A 104 25.66 -2.68 12.09
C VAL A 104 25.32 -3.15 13.50
N SER A 105 26.35 -3.65 14.20
CA SER A 105 26.25 -3.94 15.63
C SER A 105 26.38 -2.63 16.39
N THR A 106 25.37 -2.29 17.19
CA THR A 106 25.54 -1.37 18.33
C THR A 106 25.58 -2.20 19.59
#